data_AF-A0AAV8YNB8-F1
#
_entry.id   AF-A0AAV8YNB8-F1
#
_cell.length_a   1.000
_cell.length_b   1.000
_cell.length_c   1.000
_cell.angle_alpha   90.00
_cell.angle_beta   90.00
_cell.angle_gamma   90.00
#
_symmetry.space_group_name_H-M   'P 1'
#
loop_
_entity.id
_entity.type
_entity.pdbx_description
1 polymer ?
#
loop_
_entity_poly.entity_id
_entity_poly.type
_entity_poly.pdbx_seq_one_letter_code
_entity_poly.pdbx_strand_id
1 'polypeptide(L)'
;MAKRSRVMSFPTKVERSLCWEARDKYWECLDNKKESDKDSICVEFRKVYEKSCSSQWVKHFDRKRNYLQFKEKIEKDGIPSKHQNDKAFNKPRRVYHQIVCL
;
A
#
# COMPACT_ATOMS: atom_id res chain seq x y z
N MET A 1 -22.53 -8.05 -29.28
CA MET A 1 -21.54 -7.02 -28.87
C MET A 1 -21.67 -6.77 -27.37
N ALA A 2 -20.83 -7.40 -26.54
CA ALA A 2 -20.89 -7.22 -25.09
C ALA A 2 -20.19 -5.91 -24.70
N LYS A 3 -20.97 -4.92 -24.27
CA LYS A 3 -20.48 -3.63 -23.77
C LYS A 3 -19.67 -3.88 -22.49
N ARG A 4 -18.34 -3.93 -22.62
CA ARG A 4 -17.41 -3.99 -21.50
C ARG A 4 -17.35 -2.61 -20.85
N SER A 5 -18.34 -2.31 -20.01
CA SER A 5 -18.38 -1.06 -19.24
C SER A 5 -17.32 -1.11 -18.16
N ARG A 6 -16.11 -0.63 -18.46
CA ARG A 6 -15.03 -0.44 -17.48
C ARG A 6 -15.29 0.89 -16.76
N VAL A 7 -16.36 0.93 -15.96
CA VAL A 7 -16.67 2.08 -15.11
C VAL A 7 -15.64 2.09 -13.98
N MET A 8 -14.67 2.99 -14.02
CA MET A 8 -14.04 3.45 -12.79
C MET A 8 -15.11 4.23 -12.05
N SER A 9 -15.94 3.55 -11.25
CA SER A 9 -16.93 4.22 -10.44
C SER A 9 -16.17 5.14 -9.50
N PHE A 10 -16.38 6.43 -9.64
CA PHE A 10 -15.84 7.40 -8.71
C PHE A 10 -16.48 7.08 -7.35
N PRO A 11 -15.68 6.69 -6.33
CA PRO A 11 -16.25 6.33 -5.05
C PRO A 11 -16.97 7.54 -4.46
N THR A 12 -18.21 7.29 -4.02
CA THR A 12 -19.03 8.25 -3.30
C THR A 12 -18.31 8.72 -2.04
N LYS A 13 -18.77 9.84 -1.46
CA LYS A 13 -18.19 10.38 -0.22
C LYS A 13 -18.18 9.33 0.90
N VAL A 14 -19.24 8.54 1.01
CA VAL A 14 -19.37 7.50 2.03
C VAL A 14 -18.40 6.34 1.79
N GLU A 15 -18.30 5.84 0.56
CA GLU A 15 -17.35 4.77 0.21
C GLU A 15 -15.89 5.20 0.44
N ARG A 16 -15.58 6.48 0.19
CA ARG A 16 -14.27 7.05 0.48
C ARG A 16 -13.95 7.06 1.97
N SER A 17 -14.90 7.49 2.81
CA SER A 17 -14.74 7.47 4.26
C SER A 17 -14.52 6.04 4.77
N LEU A 18 -15.34 5.09 4.33
CA LEU A 18 -15.20 3.67 4.70
C LEU A 18 -13.83 3.10 4.31
N CYS A 19 -13.34 3.45 3.11
CA CYS A 19 -12.00 3.06 2.68
C CYS A 19 -10.90 3.62 3.59
N TRP A 20 -11.00 4.88 3.99
CA TRP A 20 -10.01 5.50 4.89
C TRP A 20 -10.06 4.89 6.30
N GLU A 21 -11.25 4.61 6.82
CA GLU A 21 -11.41 3.93 8.11
C GLU A 21 -10.83 2.51 8.09
N ALA A 22 -11.09 1.75 7.02
CA ALA A 22 -10.52 0.41 6.85
C ALA A 22 -8.98 0.45 6.73
N ARG A 23 -8.44 1.47 6.04
CA ARG A 23 -6.99 1.71 5.97
C ARG A 23 -6.40 1.93 7.36
N ASP A 24 -7.02 2.82 8.14
CA ASP A 24 -6.48 3.24 9.43
C ASP A 24 -6.47 2.08 10.42
N LYS A 25 -7.54 1.26 10.48
CA LYS A 25 -7.57 0.02 11.26
C LYS A 25 -6.47 -0.97 10.87
N TYR A 26 -6.27 -1.16 9.56
CA TYR A 26 -5.18 -2.02 9.07
C TYR A 26 -3.81 -1.48 9.45
N TRP A 27 -3.61 -0.16 9.38
CA TRP A 27 -2.34 0.46 9.72
C TRP A 27 -2.05 0.41 11.23
N GLU A 28 -3.06 0.69 12.05
CA GLU A 28 -2.97 0.56 13.49
C GLU A 28 -2.59 -0.88 13.91
N CYS A 29 -3.17 -1.89 13.24
CA CYS A 29 -2.81 -3.29 13.47
C CYS A 29 -1.31 -3.56 13.23
N LEU A 30 -0.75 -2.99 12.15
CA LEU A 30 0.66 -3.16 11.79
C LEU A 30 1.64 -2.37 12.67
N ASP A 31 1.20 -1.23 13.22
CA ASP A 31 2.05 -0.37 14.05
C ASP A 31 2.13 -0.89 15.50
N ASN A 32 1.10 -1.61 15.94
CA ASN A 32 1.04 -2.30 17.24
C ASN A 32 1.93 -3.57 17.26
N LYS A 33 3.25 -3.42 17.10
CA LYS A 33 4.28 -4.48 16.97
C LYS A 33 4.47 -5.47 18.15
N LYS A 34 3.61 -5.46 19.17
CA LYS A 34 3.88 -6.13 20.45
C LYS A 34 3.43 -7.59 20.57
N GLU A 35 2.70 -8.17 19.62
CA GLU A 35 2.19 -9.55 19.75
C GLU A 35 2.47 -10.39 18.49
N SER A 36 3.08 -11.57 18.72
CA SER A 36 3.44 -12.58 17.73
C SER A 36 2.26 -13.21 16.98
N ASP A 37 1.02 -13.00 17.43
CA ASP A 37 -0.19 -13.60 16.84
C ASP A 37 -0.93 -12.67 15.86
N LYS A 38 -0.41 -11.46 15.64
CA LYS A 38 -1.07 -10.39 14.85
C LYS A 38 -1.07 -10.61 13.35
N ASP A 39 -0.21 -11.48 12.82
CA ASP A 39 -0.19 -11.78 11.39
C ASP A 39 -1.54 -12.32 10.91
N SER A 40 -2.24 -13.09 11.74
CA SER A 40 -3.57 -13.61 11.44
C SER A 40 -4.65 -12.51 11.43
N ILE A 41 -4.65 -11.64 12.45
CA ILE A 41 -5.65 -10.58 12.65
C ILE A 41 -5.48 -9.45 11.61
N CYS A 42 -4.23 -9.02 11.35
CA CYS A 42 -3.98 -7.97 10.37
C CYS A 42 -4.29 -8.43 8.94
N VAL A 43 -4.27 -9.73 8.64
CA VAL A 43 -4.71 -10.29 7.35
C VAL A 43 -6.21 -10.14 7.17
N GLU A 44 -7.02 -10.23 8.23
CA GLU A 44 -8.46 -9.97 8.12
C GLU A 44 -8.75 -8.50 7.80
N PHE A 45 -8.09 -7.57 8.52
CA PHE A 45 -8.19 -6.15 8.22
C PHE A 45 -7.68 -5.81 6.81
N ARG A 46 -6.66 -6.54 6.32
CA ARG A 46 -6.19 -6.41 4.93
C ARG A 46 -7.27 -6.77 3.92
N LYS A 47 -8.00 -7.87 4.13
CA LYS A 47 -9.09 -8.29 3.25
C LYS A 47 -10.22 -7.25 3.23
N VAL A 48 -10.56 -6.68 4.38
CA VAL A 48 -11.58 -5.61 4.47
C VAL A 48 -11.10 -4.37 3.71
N TYR A 49 -9.86 -3.96 3.93
CA TYR A 49 -9.24 -2.82 3.26
C TYR A 49 -9.23 -2.96 1.73
N GLU A 50 -8.85 -4.12 1.19
CA GLU A 50 -8.83 -4.38 -0.24
C GLU A 50 -10.24 -4.43 -0.88
N LYS A 51 -11.26 -4.83 -0.10
CA LYS A 51 -12.66 -4.83 -0.55
C LYS A 51 -13.29 -3.45 -0.51
N SER A 52 -13.01 -2.65 0.54
CA SER A 52 -13.58 -1.32 0.73
C SER A 52 -12.94 -0.25 -0.16
N CYS A 53 -11.69 -0.45 -0.57
CA CYS A 53 -10.94 0.52 -1.36
C CYS A 53 -10.75 0.08 -2.81
N SER A 54 -10.67 1.07 -3.71
CA SER A 54 -10.21 0.81 -5.09
C SER A 54 -8.78 0.27 -5.08
N SER A 55 -8.50 -0.69 -5.97
CA SER A 55 -7.15 -1.27 -6.12
C SER A 55 -6.05 -0.24 -6.40
N GLN A 56 -6.38 0.88 -7.04
CA GLN A 56 -5.42 1.97 -7.27
C GLN A 56 -5.07 2.70 -5.97
N TRP A 57 -6.05 2.91 -5.10
CA TRP A 57 -5.86 3.56 -3.81
C TRP A 57 -5.08 2.67 -2.87
N VAL A 58 -5.38 1.38 -2.81
CA VAL A 58 -4.61 0.39 -2.04
C VAL A 58 -3.14 0.46 -2.41
N LYS A 59 -2.81 0.38 -3.71
CA LYS A 59 -1.42 0.50 -4.20
C LYS A 59 -0.77 1.83 -3.83
N HIS A 60 -1.50 2.93 -3.96
CA HIS A 60 -0.98 4.26 -3.61
C HIS A 60 -0.64 4.36 -2.12
N PHE A 61 -1.56 3.92 -1.26
CA PHE A 61 -1.41 3.97 0.19
C PHE A 61 -0.33 3.01 0.68
N ASP A 62 -0.24 1.79 0.15
CA ASP A 62 0.83 0.84 0.48
C ASP A 62 2.22 1.43 0.16
N ARG A 63 2.36 2.05 -1.03
CA ARG A 63 3.59 2.75 -1.41
C ARG A 63 3.91 3.91 -0.47
N LYS A 64 2.89 4.69 -0.09
CA LYS A 64 3.05 5.81 0.86
C LYS A 64 3.53 5.31 2.22
N ARG A 65 2.94 4.23 2.74
CA ARG A 65 3.31 3.61 4.02
C ARG A 65 4.76 3.14 4.01
N ASN A 66 5.17 2.41 2.97
CA ASN A 66 6.55 1.95 2.80
C ASN A 66 7.55 3.11 2.77
N TYR A 67 7.19 4.21 2.10
CA TYR A 67 8.01 5.42 2.09
C TYR A 67 8.12 6.06 3.48
N LEU A 68 7.02 6.15 4.24
CA LEU A 68 7.04 6.69 5.60
C LEU A 68 7.90 5.85 6.53
N GLN A 69 7.78 4.52 6.46
CA GLN A 69 8.62 3.60 7.23
C GLN A 69 10.10 3.71 6.83
N PHE A 70 10.39 3.88 5.54
CA PHE A 70 11.76 4.11 5.08
C PHE A 70 12.29 5.45 5.59
N LYS A 71 11.51 6.53 5.47
CA LYS A 71 11.86 7.86 5.95
C LYS A 71 12.18 7.85 7.45
N GLU A 72 11.34 7.20 8.25
CA GLU A 72 11.56 7.06 9.70
C GLU A 72 12.86 6.31 10.01
N LYS A 73 13.19 5.26 9.26
CA LYS A 73 14.48 4.56 9.39
C LYS A 73 15.67 5.45 9.04
N ILE A 74 15.56 6.27 7.98
CA ILE A 74 16.63 7.19 7.61
C ILE A 74 16.84 8.28 8.67
N GLU A 75 15.75 8.77 9.26
CA GLU A 75 15.83 9.76 10.35
C GLU A 75 16.45 9.17 11.62
N LYS A 76 16.25 7.89 11.90
CA LYS A 76 16.82 7.19 13.07
C LYS A 76 18.25 6.70 12.86
N ASP A 77 18.52 6.04 11.72
CA ASP A 77 19.74 5.27 11.47
C ASP A 77 20.71 5.97 10.49
N GLY A 78 20.30 7.10 9.89
CA GLY A 78 21.08 7.84 8.89
C GLY A 78 20.89 7.32 7.45
N ILE A 79 21.50 8.00 6.47
CA ILE A 79 21.41 7.63 5.05
C ILE A 79 22.22 6.35 4.81
N PRO A 80 21.65 5.27 4.24
CA PRO A 80 22.38 4.04 3.99
C PRO A 80 23.41 4.31 2.88
N SER A 81 24.67 3.97 3.12
CA SER A 81 25.71 4.13 2.10
C SER A 81 25.43 3.20 0.91
N LYS A 82 25.70 3.67 -0.32
CA LYS A 82 25.42 2.94 -1.59
C LYS A 82 26.12 1.57 -1.73
N HIS A 83 26.87 1.12 -0.73
CA HIS A 83 27.75 -0.05 -0.79
C HIS A 83 27.18 -1.32 -0.13
N GLN A 84 25.87 -1.41 0.10
CA GLN A 84 25.27 -2.67 0.55
C GLN A 84 24.31 -3.21 -0.50
N ASN A 85 24.61 -4.42 -0.97
CA ASN A 85 23.76 -5.26 -1.81
C ASN A 85 22.54 -5.70 -0.99
N ASP A 86 21.65 -4.76 -0.69
CA ASP A 86 20.40 -5.04 -0.02
C ASP A 86 19.47 -5.72 -1.01
N LYS A 87 19.20 -7.01 -0.80
CA LYS A 87 18.21 -7.78 -1.57
C LYS A 87 16.80 -7.14 -1.57
N ALA A 88 16.56 -6.12 -0.73
CA ALA A 88 15.37 -5.30 -0.70
C ALA A 88 15.33 -4.18 -1.77
N PHE A 89 16.48 -3.70 -2.26
CA PHE A 89 16.57 -2.68 -3.30
C PHE A 89 16.41 -3.26 -4.71
N ASN A 90 16.67 -4.57 -4.86
CA ASN A 90 16.59 -5.31 -6.12
C ASN A 90 15.24 -6.02 -6.33
N LYS A 91 14.16 -5.53 -5.71
CA LYS A 91 12.81 -5.81 -6.24
C LYS A 91 12.59 -4.84 -7.37
N PRO A 92 12.25 -5.30 -8.59
CA PRO A 92 11.95 -4.38 -9.68
C PRO A 92 10.83 -3.47 -9.20
N ARG A 93 11.14 -2.18 -9.00
CA ARG A 93 10.09 -1.16 -9.05
C ARG A 93 9.42 -1.44 -10.39
N ARG A 94 8.12 -1.78 -10.38
CA ARG A 94 7.31 -1.70 -11.60
C ARG A 94 7.33 -0.23 -12.02
N VAL A 95 8.40 0.17 -12.68
CA VAL A 95 8.39 1.24 -13.66
C VAL A 95 7.36 0.71 -14.64
N TYR A 96 6.15 1.24 -14.56
CA TYR A 96 5.28 1.20 -15.72
C TYR A 96 6.14 1.80 -16.81
N HIS A 97 6.69 0.95 -17.68
CA HIS A 97 7.21 1.39 -18.95
C HIS A 97 5.98 1.89 -19.68
N GLN A 98 5.74 3.17 -19.43
CA GLN A 98 4.70 3.95 -20.06
C GLN A 98 5.07 3.89 -21.52
N ILE A 99 4.27 3.13 -22.26
CA ILE A 99 4.01 3.23 -23.70
C ILE A 99 4.73 4.46 -24.27
N VAL A 100 5.92 4.24 -24.81
CA VAL A 100 6.53 5.16 -25.77
C VAL A 100 6.62 4.37 -27.06
N CYS A 101 6.24 5.06 -28.14
CA CYS A 101 6.22 4.65 -29.54
C CYS A 101 4.87 4.10 -30.03
N LEU A 102 4.04 5.08 -30.47
CA LEU A 102 3.41 5.18 -31.79
C LEU A 102 2.55 4.01 -32.28
#